data_AF-A0A1F7X9Q3-F1
#
_entry.id   AF-A0A1F7X9Q3-F1
#
_cell.length_a   1.000
_cell.length_b   1.000
_cell.length_c   1.000
_cell.angle_alpha   90.00
_cell.angle_beta   90.00
_cell.angle_gamma   90.00
#
_symmetry.space_group_name_H-M   'P 1'
#
loop_
_entity.id
_entity.type
_entity.pdbx_description
1 polymer ?
#
loop_
_entity_poly.entity_id
_entity_poly.type
_entity_poly.pdbx_seq_one_letter_code
_entity_poly.pdbx_strand_id
1 'polypeptide(L)'
;MLPVSQAEMWKVLGISSREGSELIGHLLGDKLIRRARIKIDGKWTFLLESANGNGHAKKTDYSVLLSGDRFSPCCGCKNDCVPASCMQLAEWVISK
;
A
#
# COMPACT_ATOMS: atom_id res chain seq x y z
N MET A 1 1.15 5.18 4.56
CA MET A 1 2.10 5.82 3.64
C MET A 1 2.30 4.89 2.45
N LEU A 2 2.06 5.37 1.23
CA LEU A 2 2.32 4.61 0.00
C LEU A 2 3.83 4.57 -0.28
N PRO A 3 4.34 3.53 -0.96
CA PRO A 3 5.76 3.45 -1.27
C PRO A 3 6.18 4.58 -2.22
N VAL A 4 7.34 5.19 -1.96
CA VAL A 4 7.87 6.35 -2.68
C VAL A 4 9.15 5.97 -3.43
N SER A 5 9.36 6.49 -4.63
CA SER A 5 10.64 6.28 -5.31
C SER A 5 11.75 7.13 -4.68
N GLN A 6 12.99 6.64 -4.70
CA GLN A 6 14.14 7.36 -4.14
C GLN A 6 14.33 8.73 -4.81
N ALA A 7 14.12 8.82 -6.13
CA ALA A 7 14.19 10.08 -6.86
C ALA A 7 13.09 11.07 -6.43
N GLU A 8 11.90 10.58 -6.13
CA GLU A 8 10.78 11.42 -5.68
C GLU A 8 10.97 11.88 -4.24
N MET A 9 11.49 11.02 -3.37
CA MET A 9 11.82 11.37 -1.99
C MET A 9 12.73 12.61 -1.93
N TRP A 10 13.78 12.69 -2.76
CA TRP A 10 14.69 13.83 -2.76
C TRP A 10 13.97 15.14 -3.09
N LYS A 11 13.09 15.12 -4.10
CA LYS A 11 12.30 16.29 -4.50
C LYS A 11 11.37 16.74 -3.38
N VAL A 12 10.67 15.79 -2.75
CA VAL A 12 9.73 16.07 -1.66
C VAL A 12 10.45 16.67 -0.45
N LEU A 13 11.65 16.19 -0.14
CA LEU A 13 12.46 16.69 0.98
C LEU A 13 13.27 17.95 0.64
N GLY A 14 13.33 18.36 -0.64
CA GLY A 14 14.13 19.50 -1.08
C GLY A 14 15.64 19.30 -0.93
N ILE A 15 16.12 18.05 -0.99
CA ILE A 15 17.54 17.70 -0.82
C ILE A 15 18.17 17.24 -2.15
N SER A 16 19.49 17.33 -2.23
CA SER A 16 20.25 16.82 -3.37
C SER A 16 20.26 15.29 -3.43
N SER A 17 20.58 14.75 -4.61
CA SER A 17 20.76 13.30 -4.78
C SER A 17 21.88 12.71 -3.92
N ARG A 18 22.90 13.51 -3.58
CA ARG A 18 24.01 13.11 -2.70
C ARG A 18 23.52 12.94 -1.26
N GLU A 19 22.90 13.98 -0.71
CA GLU A 19 22.33 13.98 0.64
C GLU A 19 21.26 12.90 0.78
N GLY A 20 20.40 12.77 -0.23
CA GLY A 20 19.39 11.73 -0.28
C GLY A 20 19.98 10.32 -0.34
N SER A 21 21.09 10.12 -1.04
CA SER A 21 21.78 8.82 -1.07
C SER A 21 22.46 8.49 0.25
N GLU A 22 23.07 9.47 0.92
CA GLU A 22 23.66 9.32 2.25
C GLU A 22 22.60 8.95 3.29
N LEU A 23 21.47 9.67 3.32
CA LEU A 23 20.34 9.38 4.20
C LEU A 23 19.79 7.96 3.98
N ILE A 24 19.62 7.55 2.72
CA ILE A 24 19.18 6.19 2.38
C ILE A 24 20.20 5.15 2.82
N GLY A 25 21.50 5.45 2.73
CA GLY A 25 22.57 4.59 3.25
C GLY A 25 22.41 4.33 4.74
N HIS A 26 22.20 5.37 5.55
CA HIS A 26 21.96 5.24 6.99
C HIS A 26 20.69 4.44 7.28
N LEU A 27 19.57 4.76 6.62
CA LEU A 27 18.29 4.06 6.84
C LEU A 27 18.34 2.57 6.45
N LEU A 28 19.10 2.22 5.42
CA LEU A 28 19.35 0.82 5.05
C LEU A 28 20.26 0.12 6.06
N GLY A 29 21.31 0.80 6.54
CA GLY A 29 22.24 0.29 7.55
C GLY A 29 21.52 -0.03 8.87
N ASP A 30 20.64 0.87 9.30
CA ASP A 30 19.82 0.73 10.50
C ASP A 30 18.63 -0.23 10.30
N LYS A 31 18.47 -0.80 9.10
CA LYS A 31 17.38 -1.71 8.72
C LYS A 31 15.99 -1.10 8.95
N LEU A 32 15.85 0.21 8.77
CA LEU A 32 14.58 0.93 8.87
C LEU A 32 13.80 0.86 7.55
N ILE A 33 14.51 0.72 6.42
CA ILE A 33 13.91 0.61 5.09
C ILE A 33 14.47 -0.58 4.30
N ARG A 34 13.75 -0.96 3.25
CA ARG A 34 14.16 -1.85 2.17
C ARG A 34 13.99 -1.11 0.84
N ARG A 35 14.66 -1.61 -0.20
CA ARG A 35 14.51 -1.06 -1.55
C ARG A 35 14.36 -2.14 -2.61
N ALA A 36 13.52 -1.88 -3.60
CA ALA A 36 13.35 -2.71 -4.78
C ALA A 36 13.71 -1.90 -6.04
N ARG A 37 14.41 -2.52 -6.98
CA ARG A 37 14.78 -1.86 -8.24
C ARG A 37 13.55 -1.81 -9.16
N ILE A 38 13.17 -0.63 -9.62
CA ILE A 38 12.01 -0.40 -10.50
C ILE A 38 12.39 0.48 -11.69
N LYS A 39 11.53 0.50 -12.71
CA LYS A 39 11.68 1.35 -13.89
C LYS A 39 10.54 2.38 -13.92
N ILE A 40 10.88 3.66 -13.88
CA ILE A 40 9.93 4.78 -14.02
C ILE A 40 10.35 5.57 -15.25
N ASP A 41 9.43 5.80 -16.19
CA ASP A 41 9.67 6.57 -17.43
C ASP A 41 10.95 6.18 -18.18
N GLY A 42 11.19 4.87 -18.28
CA GLY A 42 12.38 4.34 -18.96
C GLY A 42 13.66 4.32 -18.09
N LYS A 43 13.70 5.03 -16.97
CA LYS A 43 14.87 5.16 -16.09
C LYS A 43 14.79 4.20 -14.92
N TRP A 44 15.91 3.57 -14.59
CA TRP A 44 16.04 2.73 -13.41
C TRP A 44 16.12 3.59 -12.15
N THR A 45 15.37 3.19 -11.12
CA THR A 45 15.40 3.81 -9.79
C THR A 45 15.08 2.76 -8.72
N PHE A 46 14.99 3.19 -7.46
CA PHE A 46 14.61 2.34 -6.34
C PHE A 46 13.27 2.78 -5.76
N LEU A 47 12.38 1.82 -5.53
CA LEU A 47 11.20 1.98 -4.69
C LEU A 47 11.64 1.75 -3.24
N LEU A 48 11.27 2.67 -2.36
CA LEU A 48 11.61 2.61 -0.94
C LEU A 48 10.40 2.11 -0.15
N GLU A 49 10.64 1.14 0.72
CA GLU A 49 9.63 0.51 1.57
C GLU A 49 10.12 0.48 3.02
N SER A 50 9.22 0.61 3.98
CA SER A 50 9.57 0.42 5.39
C SER A 50 9.94 -1.04 5.65
N ALA A 51 11.04 -1.28 6.35
CA ALA A 51 11.50 -2.63 6.67
C ALA A 51 10.56 -3.37 7.65
N ASN A 52 9.81 -2.62 8.46
CA ASN A 52 8.88 -3.14 9.47
C ASN A 52 7.44 -3.24 8.94
N GLY A 53 7.25 -3.19 7.62
CA GLY A 53 5.96 -2.87 7.03
C GLY A 53 5.69 -1.37 7.11
N ASN A 54 4.94 -0.85 6.15
CA ASN A 54 4.31 0.48 6.16
C ASN A 54 4.10 1.00 7.59
N GLY A 55 4.97 1.90 8.07
CA GLY A 55 5.28 2.14 9.50
C GLY A 55 4.14 2.47 10.49
N HIS A 56 2.88 2.42 10.07
CA HIS A 56 1.68 2.52 10.91
C HIS A 56 0.52 1.65 10.43
N ALA A 57 0.62 1.00 9.28
CA ALA A 57 -0.34 -0.01 8.87
C ALA A 57 0.20 -1.34 9.39
N LYS A 58 -0.14 -1.62 10.66
CA LYS A 58 -0.45 -2.99 11.08
C LYS A 58 -1.09 -3.65 9.85
N LYS A 59 -0.57 -4.77 9.35
CA LYS A 59 -1.29 -5.56 8.33
C LYS A 59 -2.70 -5.71 8.90
N THR A 60 -3.63 -4.89 8.43
CA THR A 60 -4.96 -4.88 8.99
C THR A 60 -5.48 -6.22 8.59
N ASP A 61 -5.72 -7.07 9.59
CA ASP A 61 -6.27 -8.36 9.29
C ASP A 61 -7.68 -8.12 8.77
N TYR A 62 -7.82 -8.21 7.45
CA TYR A 62 -9.10 -8.05 6.77
C TYR A 62 -9.91 -9.35 6.83
N SER A 63 -9.44 -10.41 7.51
CA SER A 63 -10.20 -11.65 7.71
C SER A 63 -11.59 -11.38 8.29
N VAL A 64 -11.72 -10.38 9.18
CA VAL A 64 -13.00 -9.97 9.77
C VAL A 64 -13.96 -9.32 8.78
N LEU A 65 -13.48 -8.85 7.63
CA LEU A 65 -14.30 -8.31 6.53
C LEU A 65 -14.64 -9.37 5.47
N LEU A 66 -14.06 -10.57 5.59
CA LEU A 66 -14.26 -11.68 4.67
C LEU A 66 -15.27 -12.68 5.25
N SER A 67 -16.09 -13.26 4.38
CA SER A 67 -16.91 -14.41 4.70
C SER A 67 -16.36 -15.62 3.95
N GLY A 68 -15.41 -16.31 4.56
CA GLY A 68 -14.53 -17.25 3.85
C GLY A 68 -13.44 -16.49 3.10
N ASP A 69 -13.41 -16.62 1.78
CA ASP A 69 -12.46 -15.96 0.87
C ASP A 69 -13.09 -14.79 0.08
N ARG A 70 -14.35 -14.45 0.36
CA ARG A 70 -15.12 -13.44 -0.39
C ARG A 70 -15.42 -12.21 0.45
N PHE A 71 -15.29 -11.04 -0.16
CA PHE A 71 -15.87 -9.79 0.35
C PHE A 71 -17.37 -9.74 0.07
N SER A 72 -18.11 -9.10 0.98
CA SER A 72 -19.49 -8.71 0.72
C SER A 72 -19.52 -7.68 -0.42
N PRO A 73 -20.45 -7.79 -1.40
CA PRO A 73 -20.62 -6.79 -2.46
C PRO A 73 -20.98 -5.39 -1.91
N CYS A 74 -21.46 -5.30 -0.66
CA CYS A 74 -21.72 -4.04 0.01
C CYS A 74 -20.46 -3.36 0.59
N CYS A 75 -19.32 -4.07 0.76
CA CYS A 75 -18.07 -3.53 1.31
C CYS A 75 -17.29 -2.63 0.32
N GLY A 76 -17.99 -1.70 -0.33
CA GLY A 76 -17.44 -0.84 -1.38
C GLY A 76 -18.41 -0.62 -2.54
N CYS A 77 -19.71 -0.78 -2.31
CA CYS A 77 -20.72 -0.58 -3.34
C CYS A 77 -20.72 0.89 -3.80
N LYS A 78 -20.62 1.12 -5.11
CA LYS A 78 -20.69 2.47 -5.70
C LYS A 78 -22.09 3.10 -5.66
N ASN A 79 -23.10 2.29 -5.37
CA ASN A 79 -24.50 2.70 -5.45
C ASN A 79 -25.07 3.09 -4.08
N ASP A 80 -24.20 3.31 -3.07
CA ASP A 80 -24.59 3.61 -1.68
C ASP A 80 -25.76 2.75 -1.17
N CYS A 81 -25.67 1.45 -1.46
CA CYS A 81 -26.77 0.54 -1.20
C CYS A 81 -27.02 0.34 0.30
N VAL A 82 -28.27 0.10 0.68
CA VAL A 82 -28.62 -0.36 2.02
C VAL A 82 -28.58 -1.90 2.02
N PRO A 83 -27.83 -2.56 2.91
CA PRO A 83 -27.70 -4.03 2.93
C PRO A 83 -29.05 -4.77 2.95
N ALA A 84 -30.04 -4.23 3.67
CA ALA A 84 -31.37 -4.83 3.78
C ALA A 84 -32.14 -4.93 2.44
N SER A 85 -31.79 -4.12 1.44
CA SER A 85 -32.44 -4.10 0.13
C SER A 85 -31.48 -4.40 -1.03
N CYS A 86 -30.25 -4.83 -0.74
CA CYS A 86 -29.25 -5.10 -1.77
C CYS A 86 -29.43 -6.50 -2.39
N MET A 87 -29.92 -6.57 -3.63
CA MET A 87 -30.10 -7.83 -4.35
C MET A 87 -28.79 -8.59 -4.58
N GLN A 88 -27.71 -7.88 -4.93
CA GLN A 88 -26.38 -8.48 -5.08
C GLN A 88 -25.89 -9.11 -3.77
N LEU A 89 -26.20 -8.50 -2.62
CA LEU A 89 -25.89 -9.09 -1.32
C LEU A 89 -26.71 -10.35 -1.07
N ALA A 90 -28.02 -10.32 -1.37
CA ALA A 90 -28.89 -11.49 -1.21
C ALA A 90 -28.42 -12.67 -2.05
N GLU A 91 -28.12 -12.43 -3.33
CA GLU A 91 -27.55 -13.44 -4.23
C GLU A 91 -26.21 -13.97 -3.72
N TRP A 92 -25.32 -13.07 -3.26
CA TRP A 92 -24.04 -13.45 -2.71
C TRP A 92 -24.18 -14.35 -1.47
N VAL A 93 -25.10 -14.05 -0.56
CA VAL A 93 -25.37 -14.87 0.64
C VAL A 93 -25.90 -16.26 0.24
N ILE A 94 -26.74 -16.35 -0.79
CA ILE A 94 -27.30 -17.63 -1.27
C ILE A 94 -26.28 -18.44 -2.07
N SER A 95 -25.37 -17.76 -2.80
CA SER A 95 -24.27 -18.40 -3.57
C SER A 95 -23.16 -19.00 -2.69
N LYS A 96 -23.42 -19.19 -1.40
CA LYS A 96 -22.43 -19.65 -0.43
C LYS A 96 -22.46 -21.15 -0.21
#